data_AF-V4ZU67-F1
#
_entry.id   AF-V4ZU67-F1
#
_cell.length_a   1.000
_cell.length_b   1.000
_cell.length_c   1.000
_cell.angle_alpha   90.00
_cell.angle_beta   90.00
_cell.angle_gamma   90.00
#
_symmetry.space_group_name_H-M   'P 1'
#
loop_
_entity.id
_entity.type
_entity.pdbx_description
1 polymer ?
#
loop_
_entity_poly.entity_id
_entity_poly.type
_entity_poly.pdbx_seq_one_letter_code
_entity_poly.pdbx_strand_id
1 'polypeptide(L)'
;MREAAVERVLSASPPVVRRRLDPATLVEYEGSFDVVGVAEDGGDTVVHAAAAGLELSLRFRPSEDGYYYTQEGDAGPFDAMETWVTVAPADGGREPASASARG
;
A
#
# COMPACT_ATOMS: atom_id res chain seq x y z
N MET A 1 -6.54 17.40 -6.15
CA MET A 1 -6.73 17.00 -4.75
C MET A 1 -8.02 16.23 -4.57
N ARG A 2 -7.94 14.91 -4.71
CA ARG A 2 -8.97 13.94 -4.37
C ARG A 2 -8.34 12.96 -3.38
N GLU A 3 -8.96 12.82 -2.22
CA GLU A 3 -8.57 11.82 -1.21
C GLU A 3 -9.51 10.63 -1.31
N ALA A 4 -8.96 9.43 -1.22
CA ALA A 4 -9.71 8.19 -1.12
C ALA A 4 -9.19 7.40 0.09
N ALA A 5 -10.09 6.90 0.93
CA ALA A 5 -9.74 6.06 2.06
C ALA A 5 -10.60 4.79 2.05
N VAL A 6 -9.96 3.65 2.31
CA VAL A 6 -10.60 2.33 2.44
C VAL A 6 -10.16 1.71 3.76
N GLU A 7 -11.12 1.16 4.49
CA GLU A 7 -10.89 0.52 5.78
C GLU A 7 -11.44 -0.91 5.77
N ARG A 8 -10.69 -1.86 6.34
CA ARG A 8 -11.09 -3.26 6.36
C ARG A 8 -10.69 -3.99 7.63
N VAL A 9 -11.70 -4.43 8.38
CA VAL A 9 -11.58 -5.20 9.63
C VAL A 9 -11.05 -6.61 9.40
N LEU A 10 -9.93 -6.95 10.04
CA LEU A 10 -9.29 -8.26 10.04
C LEU A 10 -9.52 -8.98 11.37
N SER A 11 -9.67 -10.31 11.30
CA SER A 11 -9.71 -11.17 12.49
C SER A 11 -8.30 -11.62 12.89
N ALA A 12 -7.41 -10.66 13.10
CA ALA A 12 -6.02 -10.86 13.52
C ALA A 12 -5.54 -9.65 14.32
N SER A 13 -4.60 -9.85 15.25
CA SER A 13 -4.03 -8.75 16.04
C SER A 13 -3.04 -7.91 15.21
N PRO A 14 -2.79 -6.64 15.56
CA PRO A 14 -1.95 -5.74 14.77
C PRO A 14 -0.53 -6.28 14.56
N PRO A 15 0.16 -6.88 15.55
CA PRO A 15 1.48 -7.48 15.33
C PRO A 15 1.45 -8.64 14.31
N VAL A 16 0.37 -9.43 14.28
CA VAL A 16 0.21 -10.54 13.33
C VAL A 16 0.00 -10.02 11.91
N VAL A 17 -0.84 -8.98 11.77
CA VAL A 17 -1.10 -8.33 10.49
C VAL A 17 0.18 -7.66 9.98
N ARG A 18 0.85 -6.83 10.80
CA ARG A 18 2.10 -6.13 10.43
C ARG A 18 3.19 -7.09 9.96
N ARG A 19 3.36 -8.23 10.64
CA ARG A 19 4.37 -9.24 10.25
C ARG A 19 4.07 -9.94 8.91
N ARG A 20 2.83 -9.85 8.42
CA ARG A 20 2.39 -10.42 7.14
C ARG A 20 2.05 -9.35 6.10
N LEU A 21 2.20 -8.08 6.47
CA LEU A 21 1.95 -6.97 5.57
C LEU A 21 3.13 -6.89 4.61
N ASP A 22 2.88 -7.30 3.38
CA ASP A 22 3.87 -7.38 2.33
C ASP A 22 3.49 -6.37 1.22
N PRO A 23 4.44 -5.52 0.75
CA PRO A 23 4.17 -4.53 -0.29
C PRO A 23 3.56 -5.09 -1.57
N ALA A 24 4.03 -6.25 -2.05
CA ALA A 24 3.47 -6.85 -3.27
C ALA A 24 2.02 -7.29 -3.05
N THR A 25 1.76 -7.94 -1.91
CA THR A 25 0.42 -8.36 -1.48
C THR A 25 -0.52 -7.14 -1.35
N LEU A 26 -0.04 -6.00 -0.86
CA LEU A 26 -0.84 -4.77 -0.79
C LEU A 26 -1.31 -4.31 -2.17
N VAL A 27 -0.40 -4.29 -3.16
CA VAL A 27 -0.73 -3.92 -4.54
C VAL A 27 -1.76 -4.88 -5.15
N GLU A 28 -1.60 -6.19 -4.94
CA GLU A 28 -2.57 -7.18 -5.40
C GLU A 28 -3.95 -7.00 -4.74
N TYR A 29 -4.00 -6.62 -3.46
CA TYR A 29 -5.27 -6.37 -2.75
C TYR A 29 -6.01 -5.12 -3.24
N GLU A 30 -5.30 -4.10 -3.75
CA GLU A 30 -5.95 -2.95 -4.39
C GLU A 30 -6.66 -3.33 -5.69
N GLY A 31 -6.29 -4.48 -6.28
CA GLY A 31 -6.98 -5.12 -7.40
C GLY A 31 -6.93 -4.32 -8.71
N SER A 32 -6.16 -3.23 -8.74
CA SER A 32 -6.04 -2.34 -9.89
C SER A 32 -4.83 -2.68 -10.77
N PHE A 33 -3.85 -3.41 -10.23
CA PHE A 33 -2.60 -3.75 -10.90
C PHE A 33 -2.13 -5.17 -10.59
N ASP A 34 -1.46 -5.79 -11.55
CA ASP A 34 -0.74 -7.04 -11.38
C ASP A 34 0.73 -6.74 -11.02
N VAL A 35 1.28 -7.42 -10.02
CA VAL A 35 2.70 -7.28 -9.65
C VAL A 35 3.56 -8.03 -10.67
N VAL A 36 4.46 -7.30 -11.34
CA VAL A 36 5.39 -7.86 -12.34
C VAL A 36 6.83 -7.95 -11.83
N GLY A 37 7.16 -7.25 -10.74
CA GLY A 37 8.48 -7.31 -10.12
C GLY A 37 8.54 -6.65 -8.76
N VAL A 38 9.49 -7.08 -7.94
CA VAL A 38 9.77 -6.52 -6.61
C VAL A 38 11.27 -6.38 -6.44
N ALA A 39 11.71 -5.21 -5.96
CA ALA A 39 13.11 -4.93 -5.65
C ALA A 39 13.24 -4.32 -4.25
N GLU A 40 14.31 -4.66 -3.55
CA GLU A 40 14.67 -4.03 -2.26
C GLU A 40 15.70 -2.93 -2.51
N ASP A 41 15.48 -1.74 -1.95
CA ASP A 41 16.39 -0.58 -2.09
C ASP A 41 16.56 0.12 -0.74
N GLY A 42 17.70 -0.12 -0.07
CA GLY A 42 18.07 0.66 1.13
C GLY A 42 17.09 0.56 2.32
N GLY A 43 16.30 -0.51 2.41
CA GLY A 43 15.24 -0.68 3.42
C GLY A 43 13.84 -0.31 2.93
N ASP A 44 13.74 0.28 1.73
CA ASP A 44 12.50 0.44 1.00
C ASP A 44 12.24 -0.78 0.10
N THR A 45 10.99 -0.94 -0.32
CA THR A 45 10.58 -1.95 -1.32
C THR A 45 10.00 -1.23 -2.53
N VAL A 46 10.54 -1.48 -3.71
CA VAL A 46 9.97 -1.00 -4.98
C VAL A 46 9.18 -2.13 -5.61
N VAL A 47 7.88 -1.91 -5.79
CA VAL A 47 6.98 -2.84 -6.48
C VAL A 47 6.69 -2.30 -7.87
N HIS A 48 7.02 -3.07 -8.88
CA HIS A 48 6.67 -2.80 -10.27
C HIS A 48 5.33 -3.47 -10.57
N ALA A 49 4.36 -2.68 -11.01
CA ALA A 49 3.00 -3.14 -11.26
C ALA A 49 2.53 -2.72 -12.66
N ALA A 50 1.71 -3.56 -13.28
CA ALA A 50 1.20 -3.34 -14.63
C ALA A 50 -0.30 -3.58 -14.70
N ALA A 51 -1.00 -2.76 -15.48
CA ALA A 51 -2.43 -2.95 -15.79
C ALA A 51 -2.77 -2.30 -17.12
N ALA A 52 -3.51 -3.00 -17.98
CA ALA A 52 -4.08 -2.45 -19.22
C ALA A 52 -3.09 -1.64 -20.10
N GLY A 53 -1.81 -2.07 -20.16
CA GLY A 53 -0.76 -1.40 -20.94
C GLY A 53 -0.09 -0.21 -20.25
N LEU A 54 -0.42 0.07 -18.99
CA LEU A 54 0.29 1.00 -18.11
C LEU A 54 1.23 0.21 -17.19
N GLU A 55 2.44 0.70 -17.02
CA GLU A 55 3.43 0.20 -16.06
C GLU A 55 3.78 1.33 -15.09
N LEU A 56 3.81 1.02 -13.79
CA LEU A 56 4.17 1.97 -12.74
C LEU A 56 5.07 1.31 -11.70
N SER A 57 5.78 2.15 -10.95
CA SER A 57 6.64 1.72 -9.85
C SER A 57 6.19 2.39 -8.57
N LEU A 58 5.98 1.59 -7.52
CA LEU A 58 5.52 2.06 -6.22
C LEU A 58 6.65 1.86 -5.21
N ARG A 59 7.11 2.95 -4.59
CA ARG A 59 8.18 2.91 -3.60
C ARG A 59 7.59 2.89 -2.19
N PHE A 60 7.63 1.74 -1.54
CA PHE A 60 7.19 1.52 -0.17
C PHE A 60 8.31 1.79 0.82
N ARG A 61 8.03 2.67 1.78
CA ARG A 61 8.84 2.90 2.97
C ARG A 61 8.12 2.34 4.19
N PRO A 62 8.77 1.46 4.99
CA PRO A 62 8.20 1.00 6.24
C PRO A 62 8.01 2.17 7.20
N SER A 63 6.92 2.15 7.96
CA SER A 63 6.63 3.07 9.06
C SER A 63 6.38 2.28 10.35
N GLU A 64 6.22 2.98 11.49
CA GLU A 64 5.99 2.32 12.78
C GLU A 64 4.72 1.43 12.78
N ASP A 65 3.71 1.81 12.02
CA ASP A 65 2.38 1.18 12.03
C ASP A 65 1.95 0.58 10.67
N GLY A 66 2.84 0.56 9.67
CA GLY A 66 2.56 0.00 8.36
C GLY A 66 3.52 0.50 7.29
N TYR A 67 2.98 1.10 6.22
CA TYR A 67 3.76 1.60 5.09
C TYR A 67 3.31 2.99 4.65
N TYR A 68 4.24 3.74 4.12
CA TYR A 68 3.98 4.90 3.26
C TYR A 68 4.56 4.59 1.89
N TYR A 69 3.82 4.85 0.81
CA TYR A 69 4.35 4.67 -0.52
C TYR A 69 3.94 5.76 -1.50
N THR A 70 4.79 5.97 -2.49
CA THR A 70 4.59 6.92 -3.57
C THR A 70 4.68 6.23 -4.92
N GLN A 71 3.94 6.74 -5.91
CA GLN A 71 4.21 6.41 -7.30
C GLN A 71 5.48 7.12 -7.76
N GLU A 72 6.41 6.39 -8.34
CA GLU A 72 7.59 6.97 -9.00
C GLU A 72 7.30 7.27 -10.48
N GLY A 73 7.76 8.44 -10.92
CA GLY A 73 7.59 8.92 -12.29
C GLY A 73 6.18 9.42 -12.61
N ASP A 74 6.03 9.95 -13.81
CA ASP A 74 4.80 10.57 -14.31
C ASP A 74 3.85 9.54 -15.00
N ALA A 75 4.13 8.24 -14.83
CA ALA A 75 3.38 7.14 -15.44
C ALA A 75 2.12 6.83 -14.62
N GLY A 76 1.16 7.74 -14.63
CA GLY A 76 -0.13 7.57 -13.97
C GLY A 76 -1.05 8.76 -14.21
N PRO A 77 -2.33 8.66 -13.86
CA PRO A 77 -3.29 9.75 -14.06
C PRO A 77 -3.08 10.95 -13.13
N PHE A 78 -2.13 10.88 -12.20
CA PHE A 78 -1.85 11.91 -11.19
C PHE A 78 -0.38 12.35 -11.27
N ASP A 79 -0.14 13.66 -11.15
CA ASP A 79 1.21 14.25 -11.08
C ASP A 79 2.00 13.75 -9.84
N ALA A 80 1.29 13.40 -8.77
CA ALA A 80 1.85 12.76 -7.59
C ALA A 80 0.76 11.94 -6.89
N MET A 81 1.12 10.75 -6.41
CA MET A 81 0.26 9.92 -5.57
C MET A 81 1.02 9.52 -4.31
N GLU A 82 0.45 9.84 -3.16
CA GLU A 82 0.95 9.45 -1.85
C GLU A 82 -0.08 8.58 -1.15
N THR A 83 0.35 7.46 -0.59
CA THR A 83 -0.54 6.54 0.12
C THR A 83 0.04 6.14 1.46
N TRP A 84 -0.82 6.11 2.48
CA TRP A 84 -0.52 5.62 3.82
C TRP A 84 -1.35 4.38 4.10
N VAL A 85 -0.68 3.32 4.51
CA VAL A 85 -1.29 2.09 5.00
C VAL A 85 -0.96 1.96 6.49
N THR A 86 -2.00 1.91 7.32
CA THR A 86 -1.88 1.82 8.77
C THR A 86 -2.64 0.62 9.30
N VAL A 87 -2.02 -0.08 10.26
CA VAL A 87 -2.61 -1.20 10.97
C VAL A 87 -2.77 -0.78 12.43
N ALA A 88 -4.00 -0.52 12.85
CA ALA A 88 -4.30 0.02 14.17
C ALA A 88 -5.29 -0.85 14.96
N PRO A 89 -5.34 -0.58 16.27
CA PRO A 89 -6.45 -0.79 17.17
C PRO A 89 -7.84 -0.85 16.52
N ALA A 90 -8.78 -1.69 16.93
CA ALA A 90 -10.19 -1.31 16.83
C ALA A 90 -10.97 -1.70 18.05
N ASP A 91 -11.73 -0.71 18.50
CA ASP A 91 -12.61 -0.82 19.62
C ASP A 91 -13.59 -1.99 19.42
N GLY A 92 -13.48 -3.01 20.28
CA GLY A 92 -14.39 -4.16 20.30
C GLY A 92 -13.81 -5.52 19.85
N GLY A 93 -12.51 -5.62 19.58
CA GLY A 93 -11.82 -6.92 19.44
C GLY A 93 -11.75 -7.51 18.03
N ARG A 94 -11.96 -6.71 16.99
CA ARG A 94 -11.70 -7.05 15.57
C ARG A 94 -11.37 -5.76 14.82
N GLU A 95 -10.26 -5.68 14.07
CA GLU A 95 -9.63 -4.37 13.79
C GLU A 95 -9.31 -4.05 12.33
N PRO A 96 -9.58 -2.82 11.80
CA PRO A 96 -9.37 -2.49 10.41
C PRO A 96 -7.94 -2.12 10.07
N ALA A 97 -7.44 -2.68 8.96
CA ALA A 97 -6.38 -2.06 8.18
C ALA A 97 -7.01 -0.89 7.40
N SER A 98 -6.39 0.29 7.49
CA SER A 98 -6.83 1.50 6.77
C SER A 98 -5.76 1.87 5.74
N ALA A 99 -6.19 2.09 4.49
CA ALA A 99 -5.37 2.64 3.41
C ALA A 99 -5.99 3.96 2.96
N SER A 100 -5.19 5.04 2.94
CA SER A 100 -5.62 6.36 2.46
C SER A 100 -4.64 6.87 1.40
N ALA A 101 -5.16 7.21 0.22
CA ALA A 101 -4.44 7.73 -0.91
C ALA A 101 -4.84 9.18 -1.18
N ARG A 102 -3.85 10.04 -1.45
CA ARG A 102 -4.01 11.45 -1.82
C ARG A 102 -3.31 11.73 -3.15
N GLY A 103 -4.04 12.36 -4.09
CA GLY A 103 -3.54 12.87 -5.38
C GLY A 103 -4.26 14.13 -5.84
#